data_AF-A0A8H7ERE7-F1
#
_entry.id   AF-A0A8H7ERE7-F1
#
_cell.length_a   1.000
_cell.length_b   1.000
_cell.length_c   1.000
_cell.angle_alpha   90.00
_cell.angle_beta   90.00
_cell.angle_gamma   90.00
#
_symmetry.space_group_name_H-M   'P 1'
#
loop_
_entity.id
_entity.type
_entity.pdbx_description
1 polymer ?
#
loop_
_entity_poly.entity_id
_entity_poly.type
_entity_poly.pdbx_seq_one_letter_code
_entity_poly.pdbx_strand_id
1 'polypeptide(L)'
;MADDDLTLAFDFDDDVFLDTEKKKREPQQTIDYTAKQETEGASTWFHSAKDFETLMLERHGPNQIKNAIEHDYLYKRYDRALENALAYIRVAETNAACKISNTREMSEIAAHCAARTGKLDPTLELGTLLLKGRFYPICKRWADAMTAFVEYNKHRKLDYAVWNRMGQLVMEASEEDIRRHLAQLCMNSALRIMTCSRWNQSAEFARVRFVKEKEKLEAACRSIHGDPGQFVIWMERNQPGLEMFRREDLDWIYREYTQKQEEQEEEDDTRAVRDL
;
A
#
# COMPACT_ATOMS: atom_id res chain seq x y z
N MET A 1 -4.61 -59.41 33.88
CA MET A 1 -3.77 -58.41 33.21
C MET A 1 -4.57 -57.94 32.03
N ALA A 2 -5.02 -56.70 32.10
CA ALA A 2 -5.79 -56.05 31.06
C ALA A 2 -4.82 -55.56 29.98
N ASP A 3 -5.11 -55.90 28.73
CA ASP A 3 -4.63 -55.15 27.56
C ASP A 3 -5.89 -54.80 26.77
N ASP A 4 -6.34 -53.56 26.99
CA ASP A 4 -7.28 -52.84 26.13
C ASP A 4 -6.49 -52.39 24.90
N ASP A 5 -6.66 -53.08 23.78
CA ASP A 5 -6.32 -52.55 22.46
C ASP A 5 -7.62 -52.14 21.76
N LEU A 6 -8.10 -50.95 22.15
CA LEU A 6 -9.17 -50.19 21.49
C LEU A 6 -8.66 -49.70 20.13
N THR A 7 -8.60 -50.61 19.15
CA THR A 7 -8.57 -50.21 17.74
C THR A 7 -10.00 -49.93 17.28
N LEU A 8 -10.34 -48.64 17.26
CA LEU A 8 -11.51 -48.08 16.59
C LEU A 8 -11.57 -48.59 15.15
N ALA A 9 -12.35 -49.64 14.91
CA ALA A 9 -12.80 -50.02 13.59
C ALA A 9 -13.76 -48.94 13.10
N PHE A 10 -13.22 -48.01 12.30
CA PHE A 10 -14.00 -47.03 11.56
C PHE A 10 -14.71 -47.76 10.42
N ASP A 11 -15.98 -48.08 10.66
CA ASP A 11 -16.85 -48.74 9.68
C ASP A 11 -17.43 -47.67 8.74
N PHE A 12 -17.19 -47.81 7.44
CA PHE A 12 -17.56 -46.83 6.40
C PHE A 12 -18.98 -47.03 5.85
N ASP A 13 -19.83 -47.78 6.56
CA ASP A 13 -21.16 -48.23 6.09
C ASP A 13 -22.33 -47.46 6.72
N ASP A 14 -22.13 -46.19 7.10
CA ASP A 14 -23.24 -45.26 7.32
C ASP A 14 -23.77 -44.75 5.96
N ASP A 15 -24.59 -45.63 5.36
CA ASP A 15 -25.45 -45.44 4.20
C ASP A 15 -26.41 -44.23 4.38
N VAL A 16 -25.89 -43.01 4.19
CA VAL A 16 -26.67 -41.76 4.17
C VAL A 16 -26.99 -41.30 2.74
N PHE A 17 -26.71 -42.12 1.72
CA PHE A 17 -27.02 -41.79 0.32
C PHE A 17 -27.67 -42.96 -0.45
N LEU A 18 -28.78 -43.47 0.07
CA LEU A 18 -29.70 -44.34 -0.66
C LEU A 18 -30.93 -43.59 -1.18
N ASP A 19 -30.74 -42.40 -1.78
CA ASP A 19 -31.71 -41.85 -2.72
C ASP A 19 -31.21 -42.09 -4.14
N THR A 20 -31.64 -43.22 -4.71
CA THR A 20 -31.43 -43.57 -6.12
C THR A 20 -32.42 -42.82 -7.00
N GLU A 21 -32.30 -41.49 -7.05
CA GLU A 21 -32.85 -40.75 -8.17
C GLU A 21 -32.04 -41.11 -9.42
N LYS A 22 -32.66 -41.84 -10.35
CA LYS A 22 -32.10 -42.15 -11.66
C LYS A 22 -31.80 -40.84 -12.40
N LYS A 23 -30.56 -40.34 -12.26
CA LYS A 23 -30.02 -39.30 -13.14
C LYS A 23 -30.20 -39.75 -14.58
N LYS A 24 -31.08 -39.05 -15.32
CA LYS A 24 -31.13 -39.13 -16.79
C LYS A 24 -29.72 -38.83 -17.28
N ARG A 25 -29.04 -39.86 -17.80
CA ARG A 25 -27.79 -39.67 -18.54
C ARG A 25 -28.16 -38.95 -19.82
N GLU A 26 -27.92 -37.64 -19.87
CA GLU A 26 -27.89 -36.94 -21.14
C GLU A 26 -26.81 -37.60 -22.01
N PRO A 27 -27.06 -37.83 -23.31
CA PRO A 27 -26.06 -38.42 -24.18
C PRO A 27 -24.84 -37.50 -24.17
N GLN A 28 -23.68 -38.05 -23.79
CA GLN A 28 -22.38 -37.38 -23.98
C GLN A 28 -22.25 -37.06 -25.46
N GLN A 29 -22.53 -35.82 -25.83
CA GLN A 29 -22.12 -35.30 -27.12
C GLN A 29 -20.59 -35.33 -27.10
N THR A 30 -20.00 -36.21 -27.91
CA THR A 30 -18.60 -36.16 -28.29
C THR A 30 -18.40 -34.86 -29.05
N ILE A 31 -18.19 -33.78 -28.31
CA ILE A 31 -17.68 -32.54 -28.87
C ILE A 31 -16.21 -32.84 -29.14
N ASP A 32 -15.84 -33.01 -30.40
CA ASP A 32 -14.45 -33.11 -30.82
C ASP A 32 -13.71 -31.87 -30.32
N TYR A 33 -12.91 -32.03 -29.27
CA TYR A 33 -12.10 -30.96 -28.72
C TYR A 33 -11.07 -30.55 -29.76
N THR A 34 -11.29 -29.41 -30.38
CA THR A 34 -10.29 -28.74 -31.20
C THR A 34 -9.48 -27.83 -30.27
N ALA A 35 -8.20 -28.15 -30.08
CA ALA A 35 -7.28 -27.25 -29.40
C ALA A 35 -7.33 -25.89 -30.11
N LYS A 36 -7.56 -24.82 -29.36
CA LYS A 36 -7.46 -23.46 -29.89
C LYS A 36 -6.04 -23.27 -30.43
N GLN A 37 -5.91 -23.17 -31.75
CA GLN A 37 -4.64 -22.83 -32.38
C GLN A 37 -4.20 -21.46 -31.84
N GLU A 38 -2.93 -21.36 -31.42
CA GLU A 38 -2.29 -20.08 -31.14
C GLU A 38 -2.20 -19.31 -32.46
N THR A 39 -3.21 -18.52 -32.78
CA THR A 39 -3.13 -17.59 -33.91
C THR A 39 -2.13 -16.50 -33.56
N GLU A 40 -0.92 -16.62 -34.12
CA GLU A 40 0.05 -15.54 -34.28
C GLU A 40 -0.57 -14.40 -35.13
N GLY A 41 -1.43 -13.60 -34.53
CA GLY A 41 -2.06 -12.48 -35.21
C GLY A 41 -3.24 -11.90 -34.45
N ALA A 42 -3.06 -10.67 -33.95
CA ALA A 42 -4.04 -9.69 -33.44
C ALA A 42 -5.08 -10.11 -32.38
N SER A 43 -5.24 -11.40 -32.12
CA SER A 43 -6.14 -11.97 -31.11
C SER A 43 -5.45 -13.14 -30.42
N THR A 44 -4.36 -12.85 -29.71
CA THR A 44 -3.83 -13.83 -28.76
C THR A 44 -4.76 -13.91 -27.56
N TRP A 45 -4.69 -15.01 -26.80
CA TRP A 45 -5.50 -15.24 -25.60
C TRP A 45 -5.51 -14.04 -24.62
N PHE A 46 -4.44 -13.24 -24.63
CA PHE A 46 -4.26 -12.06 -23.80
C PHE A 46 -4.65 -10.74 -24.47
N HIS A 47 -4.52 -10.59 -25.80
CA HIS A 47 -4.74 -9.30 -26.47
C HIS A 47 -5.99 -9.36 -27.35
N SER A 48 -7.05 -8.67 -26.93
CA SER A 48 -8.28 -8.51 -27.71
C SER A 48 -8.13 -7.37 -28.73
N ALA A 49 -8.77 -7.51 -29.90
CA ALA A 49 -8.87 -6.44 -30.89
C ALA A 49 -9.92 -5.37 -30.53
N LYS A 50 -10.71 -5.59 -29.47
CA LYS A 50 -11.70 -4.62 -28.98
C LYS A 50 -11.03 -3.50 -28.19
N ASP A 51 -11.62 -2.32 -28.26
CA ASP A 51 -11.15 -1.14 -27.53
C ASP A 51 -11.36 -1.25 -26.01
N PHE A 52 -10.51 -0.57 -25.25
CA PHE A 52 -10.49 -0.56 -23.77
C PHE A 52 -11.83 -0.12 -23.18
N GLU A 53 -12.43 0.94 -23.73
CA GLU A 53 -13.70 1.47 -23.24
C GLU A 53 -14.83 0.44 -23.36
N THR A 54 -14.82 -0.33 -24.44
CA THR A 54 -15.82 -1.38 -24.67
C THR A 54 -15.60 -2.56 -23.72
N LEU A 55 -14.35 -3.04 -23.64
CA LEU A 55 -14.01 -4.19 -22.79
C LEU A 55 -14.22 -3.89 -21.31
N MET A 56 -13.96 -2.68 -20.85
CA MET A 56 -14.12 -2.30 -19.44
C MET A 56 -15.58 -2.32 -18.95
N LEU A 57 -16.54 -2.28 -19.87
CA LEU A 57 -17.97 -2.36 -19.58
C LEU A 57 -18.51 -3.81 -19.67
N GLU A 58 -17.75 -4.74 -20.26
CA GLU A 58 -18.14 -6.14 -20.35
C GLU A 58 -17.96 -6.88 -19.02
N ARG A 59 -18.72 -7.96 -18.81
CA ARG A 59 -18.69 -8.76 -17.57
C ARG A 59 -17.29 -9.33 -17.23
N HIS A 60 -16.54 -9.74 -18.25
CA HIS A 60 -15.21 -10.35 -18.09
C HIS A 60 -14.08 -9.55 -18.75
N GLY A 61 -14.41 -8.48 -19.47
CA GLY A 61 -13.40 -7.68 -20.19
C GLY A 61 -12.38 -6.99 -19.27
N PRO A 62 -12.75 -6.46 -18.08
CA PRO A 62 -11.75 -5.91 -17.17
C PRO A 62 -10.69 -6.91 -16.72
N ASN A 63 -11.09 -8.15 -16.41
CA ASN A 63 -10.14 -9.20 -16.03
C ASN A 63 -9.28 -9.64 -17.22
N GLN A 64 -9.85 -9.65 -18.43
CA GLN A 64 -9.08 -9.92 -19.64
C GLN A 64 -8.00 -8.86 -19.84
N ILE A 65 -8.34 -7.57 -19.69
CA ILE A 65 -7.36 -6.48 -19.79
C ILE A 65 -6.30 -6.57 -18.70
N LYS A 66 -6.69 -6.85 -17.45
CA LYS A 66 -5.72 -7.06 -16.35
C LYS A 66 -4.71 -8.16 -16.69
N ASN A 67 -5.19 -9.32 -17.12
CA ASN A 67 -4.33 -10.44 -17.52
C ASN A 67 -3.41 -10.05 -18.70
N ALA A 68 -3.89 -9.24 -19.64
CA ALA A 68 -3.09 -8.73 -20.75
C ALA A 68 -1.94 -7.82 -20.29
N ILE A 69 -2.25 -6.91 -19.36
CA ILE A 69 -1.28 -5.99 -18.74
C ILE A 69 -0.24 -6.78 -17.94
N GLU A 70 -0.68 -7.73 -17.11
CA GLU A 70 0.20 -8.59 -16.33
C GLU A 70 1.10 -9.45 -17.22
N HIS A 71 0.56 -9.98 -18.32
CA HIS A 71 1.35 -10.68 -19.32
C HIS A 71 2.45 -9.77 -19.89
N ASP A 72 2.11 -8.58 -20.42
CA ASP A 72 3.14 -7.69 -20.96
C ASP A 72 4.16 -7.25 -19.89
N TYR A 73 3.72 -7.06 -18.65
CA TYR A 73 4.57 -6.73 -17.51
C TYR A 73 5.58 -7.85 -17.19
N LEU A 74 5.13 -9.10 -17.07
CA LEU A 74 5.98 -10.26 -16.75
C LEU A 74 6.98 -10.55 -17.86
N TYR A 75 6.60 -10.29 -19.11
CA TYR A 75 7.48 -10.43 -20.28
C TYR A 75 8.34 -9.19 -20.56
N LYS A 76 8.44 -8.27 -19.60
CA LYS A 76 9.31 -7.07 -19.64
C LYS A 76 9.01 -6.10 -20.79
N ARG A 77 7.80 -6.16 -21.34
CA ARG A 77 7.31 -5.21 -22.35
C ARG A 77 6.77 -3.96 -21.66
N TYR A 78 7.64 -3.29 -20.91
CA TYR A 78 7.25 -2.25 -19.95
C TYR A 78 6.54 -1.05 -20.61
N ASP A 79 6.90 -0.66 -21.83
CA ASP A 79 6.21 0.43 -22.54
C ASP A 79 4.73 0.09 -22.82
N ARG A 80 4.46 -1.13 -23.31
CA ARG A 80 3.08 -1.58 -23.59
C ARG A 80 2.29 -1.80 -22.32
N ALA A 81 2.91 -2.41 -21.31
CA ALA A 81 2.28 -2.62 -20.01
C ALA A 81 1.90 -1.27 -19.36
N LEU A 82 2.77 -0.26 -19.47
CA LEU A 82 2.50 1.09 -18.99
C LEU A 82 1.32 1.73 -19.71
N GLU A 83 1.33 1.75 -21.04
CA GLU A 83 0.27 2.35 -21.86
C GLU A 83 -1.09 1.73 -21.55
N ASN A 84 -1.15 0.40 -21.52
CA ASN A 84 -2.36 -0.36 -21.22
C ASN A 84 -2.85 -0.15 -19.77
N ALA A 85 -1.94 -0.10 -18.79
CA ALA A 85 -2.30 0.15 -17.40
C ALA A 85 -2.86 1.57 -17.19
N LEU A 86 -2.27 2.58 -17.83
CA LEU A 86 -2.79 3.96 -17.78
C LEU A 86 -4.15 4.09 -18.47
N ALA A 87 -4.35 3.40 -19.60
CA ALA A 87 -5.66 3.35 -20.27
C ALA A 87 -6.73 2.70 -19.36
N TYR A 88 -6.39 1.61 -18.68
CA TYR A 88 -7.28 0.96 -17.71
C TYR A 88 -7.70 1.90 -16.57
N ILE A 89 -6.73 2.56 -15.93
CA ILE A 89 -6.98 3.50 -14.82
C ILE A 89 -7.86 4.64 -15.30
N ARG A 90 -7.54 5.23 -16.46
CA ARG A 90 -8.32 6.34 -17.04
C ARG A 90 -9.77 5.96 -17.25
N VAL A 91 -10.06 4.80 -17.83
CA VAL A 91 -11.45 4.38 -18.08
C VAL A 91 -12.19 4.12 -16.76
N ALA A 92 -11.52 3.54 -15.76
CA ALA A 92 -12.10 3.31 -14.44
C ALA A 92 -12.43 4.63 -13.70
N GLU A 93 -11.60 5.67 -13.87
CA GLU A 93 -11.82 6.97 -13.23
C GLU A 93 -12.83 7.86 -13.96
N THR A 94 -12.85 7.81 -15.29
CA THR A 94 -13.64 8.76 -16.11
C THR A 94 -15.03 8.23 -16.46
N ASN A 95 -15.21 6.91 -16.55
CA ASN A 95 -16.48 6.32 -16.98
C ASN A 95 -17.32 5.88 -15.78
N ALA A 96 -18.38 6.64 -15.48
CA ALA A 96 -19.30 6.35 -14.37
C ALA A 96 -20.05 5.00 -14.50
N ALA A 97 -20.13 4.42 -15.70
CA ALA A 97 -20.72 3.10 -15.92
C ALA A 97 -19.74 1.95 -15.61
N CYS A 98 -18.45 2.24 -15.43
CA CYS A 98 -17.46 1.25 -15.05
C CYS A 98 -17.64 0.85 -13.58
N LYS A 99 -17.86 -0.44 -13.33
CA LYS A 99 -18.10 -0.98 -11.98
C LYS A 99 -16.82 -1.27 -11.19
N ILE A 100 -15.66 -0.85 -11.69
CA ILE A 100 -14.36 -1.18 -11.12
C ILE A 100 -13.99 -0.11 -10.12
N SER A 101 -13.93 -0.47 -8.84
CA SER A 101 -13.60 0.45 -7.75
C SER A 101 -12.15 0.37 -7.28
N ASN A 102 -11.38 -0.62 -7.75
CA ASN A 102 -10.01 -0.86 -7.28
C ASN A 102 -9.04 -0.96 -8.46
N THR A 103 -8.32 0.13 -8.72
CA THR A 103 -7.27 0.27 -9.74
C THR A 103 -5.87 -0.02 -9.20
N ARG A 104 -5.71 -0.29 -7.90
CA ARG A 104 -4.42 -0.33 -7.21
C ARG A 104 -3.37 -1.21 -7.90
N GLU A 105 -3.72 -2.43 -8.28
CA GLU A 105 -2.80 -3.36 -8.95
C GLU A 105 -2.27 -2.77 -10.27
N MET A 106 -3.15 -2.15 -11.05
CA MET A 106 -2.78 -1.52 -12.32
C MET A 106 -1.91 -0.29 -12.09
N SER A 107 -2.18 0.47 -11.03
CA SER A 107 -1.37 1.62 -10.62
C SER A 107 0.03 1.23 -10.15
N GLU A 108 0.16 0.11 -9.43
CA GLU A 108 1.45 -0.45 -9.03
C GLU A 108 2.25 -0.94 -10.25
N ILE A 109 1.61 -1.64 -11.20
CA ILE A 109 2.24 -2.06 -12.47
C ILE A 109 2.66 -0.84 -13.30
N ALA A 110 1.78 0.14 -13.47
CA ALA A 110 2.06 1.37 -14.20
C ALA A 110 3.26 2.10 -13.59
N ALA A 111 3.28 2.28 -12.28
CA ALA A 111 4.38 2.95 -11.59
C ALA A 111 5.72 2.21 -11.75
N HIS A 112 5.73 0.88 -11.66
CA HIS A 112 6.95 0.11 -11.90
C HIS A 112 7.41 0.20 -13.36
N CYS A 113 6.49 0.11 -14.32
CA CYS A 113 6.82 0.25 -15.74
C CYS A 113 7.36 1.64 -16.08
N ALA A 114 6.71 2.70 -15.57
CA ALA A 114 7.14 4.09 -15.70
C ALA A 114 8.56 4.32 -15.15
N ALA A 115 8.88 3.71 -14.00
CA ALA A 115 10.22 3.75 -13.44
C ALA A 115 11.25 3.03 -14.32
N ARG A 116 10.88 1.90 -14.93
CA ARG A 116 11.75 1.11 -15.82
C ARG A 116 12.00 1.77 -17.18
N THR A 117 11.02 2.49 -17.72
CA THR A 117 11.11 3.16 -19.03
C THR A 117 11.58 4.62 -18.92
N GLY A 118 11.72 5.15 -17.71
CA GLY A 118 12.08 6.54 -17.46
C GLY A 118 10.95 7.55 -17.74
N LYS A 119 9.74 7.07 -18.04
CA LYS A 119 8.55 7.87 -18.35
C LYS A 119 7.66 7.98 -17.12
N LEU A 120 8.10 8.73 -16.12
CA LEU A 120 7.31 9.02 -14.92
C LEU A 120 6.22 10.05 -15.24
N ASP A 121 5.02 9.59 -15.56
CA ASP A 121 3.84 10.46 -15.66
C ASP A 121 3.36 10.89 -14.25
N PRO A 122 3.13 12.19 -14.00
CA PRO A 122 2.69 12.75 -12.71
C PRO A 122 1.19 12.66 -12.42
N THR A 123 0.34 11.94 -13.17
CA THR A 123 -1.06 11.69 -12.75
C THR A 123 -1.07 10.79 -11.51
N LEU A 124 -1.00 11.44 -10.35
CA LEU A 124 -0.54 10.89 -9.08
C LEU A 124 -1.70 10.30 -8.27
N GLU A 125 -1.96 8.99 -8.46
CA GLU A 125 -2.68 8.24 -7.43
C GLU A 125 -1.85 8.25 -6.12
N LEU A 126 -2.53 8.36 -4.98
CA LEU A 126 -1.93 8.28 -3.64
C LEU A 126 -1.00 7.07 -3.45
N GLY A 127 -1.34 5.94 -4.09
CA GLY A 127 -0.51 4.73 -4.09
C GLY A 127 0.85 4.95 -4.75
N THR A 128 0.91 5.76 -5.80
CA THR A 128 2.13 6.08 -6.54
C THR A 128 3.10 6.92 -5.71
N LEU A 129 2.61 7.88 -4.90
CA LEU A 129 3.45 8.63 -3.96
C LEU A 129 4.09 7.71 -2.92
N LEU A 130 3.28 6.85 -2.30
CA LEU A 130 3.77 5.91 -1.30
C LEU A 130 4.79 4.93 -1.89
N LEU A 131 4.55 4.46 -3.12
CA LEU A 131 5.48 3.59 -3.83
C LEU A 131 6.79 4.31 -4.18
N LYS A 132 6.73 5.54 -4.70
CA LYS A 132 7.90 6.39 -4.97
C LYS A 132 8.74 6.58 -3.71
N GLY A 133 8.11 6.95 -2.58
CA GLY A 133 8.78 7.12 -1.29
C GLY A 133 9.48 5.84 -0.80
N ARG A 134 8.93 4.65 -1.10
CA ARG A 134 9.56 3.36 -0.77
C ARG A 134 10.67 2.95 -1.72
N PHE A 135 10.58 3.35 -2.99
CA PHE A 135 11.51 2.91 -4.04
C PHE A 135 12.76 3.81 -4.14
N TYR A 136 12.59 5.12 -4.06
CA TYR A 136 13.70 6.08 -4.15
C TYR A 136 14.86 5.87 -3.15
N PRO A 137 14.62 5.43 -1.91
CA PRO A 137 15.70 5.07 -0.98
C PRO A 137 16.64 3.98 -1.52
N ILE A 138 16.08 2.98 -2.22
CA ILE A 138 16.85 1.89 -2.83
C ILE A 138 17.80 2.45 -3.90
N CYS A 139 17.38 3.51 -4.59
CA CYS A 139 18.20 4.22 -5.57
C CYS A 139 19.08 5.32 -4.95
N LYS A 140 19.18 5.42 -3.62
CA LYS A 140 19.88 6.48 -2.87
C LYS A 140 19.37 7.91 -3.20
N ARG A 141 18.13 8.02 -3.66
CA ARG A 141 17.46 9.30 -3.94
C ARG A 141 16.66 9.76 -2.72
N TRP A 142 17.38 10.03 -1.63
CA TRP A 142 16.77 10.33 -0.32
C TRP A 142 15.88 11.58 -0.34
N ALA A 143 16.34 12.64 -1.02
CA ALA A 143 15.57 13.88 -1.19
C ALA A 143 14.20 13.63 -1.80
N ASP A 144 14.18 12.93 -2.94
CA ASP A 144 12.95 12.65 -3.67
C ASP A 144 12.03 11.69 -2.91
N ALA A 145 12.61 10.77 -2.12
CA ALA A 145 11.86 9.90 -1.24
C ALA A 145 11.12 10.70 -0.16
N MET A 146 11.82 11.66 0.47
CA MET A 146 11.23 12.55 1.46
C MET A 146 10.09 13.37 0.85
N THR A 147 10.33 14.00 -0.31
CA THR A 147 9.30 14.76 -1.03
C THR A 147 8.07 13.90 -1.32
N ALA A 148 8.26 12.66 -1.79
CA ALA A 148 7.14 11.77 -2.07
C ALA A 148 6.32 11.41 -0.81
N PHE A 149 6.98 11.21 0.34
CA PHE A 149 6.29 10.96 1.61
C PHE A 149 5.58 12.20 2.15
N VAL A 150 6.19 13.38 2.05
CA VAL A 150 5.58 14.66 2.45
C VAL A 150 4.35 14.95 1.60
N GLU A 151 4.44 14.83 0.27
CA GLU A 151 3.30 14.99 -0.62
C GLU A 151 2.19 13.97 -0.32
N TYR A 152 2.54 12.71 -0.05
CA TYR A 152 1.55 11.72 0.38
C TYR A 152 0.82 12.15 1.67
N ASN A 153 1.59 12.58 2.67
CA ASN A 153 1.06 12.94 3.97
C ASN A 153 0.18 14.20 3.93
N LYS A 154 0.45 15.15 3.02
CA LYS A 154 -0.44 16.30 2.78
C LYS A 154 -1.87 15.86 2.46
N HIS A 155 -2.04 14.71 1.80
CA HIS A 155 -3.34 14.14 1.47
C HIS A 155 -3.84 13.10 2.50
N ARG A 156 -2.95 12.41 3.21
CA ARG A 156 -3.27 11.34 4.19
C ARG A 156 -2.65 11.62 5.56
N LYS A 157 -3.05 12.71 6.21
CA LYS A 157 -2.45 13.22 7.46
C LYS A 157 -2.41 12.23 8.64
N LEU A 158 -3.30 11.24 8.66
CA LEU A 158 -3.46 10.25 9.74
C LEU A 158 -2.74 8.92 9.47
N ASP A 159 -1.91 8.83 8.44
CA ASP A 159 -1.13 7.62 8.17
C ASP A 159 0.18 7.61 8.98
N TYR A 160 0.14 6.99 10.16
CA TYR A 160 1.33 6.89 11.03
C TYR A 160 2.49 6.13 10.38
N ALA A 161 2.21 5.22 9.44
CA ALA A 161 3.25 4.40 8.84
C ALA A 161 4.21 5.25 7.99
N VAL A 162 3.70 6.30 7.37
CA VAL A 162 4.52 7.22 6.56
C VAL A 162 5.42 8.08 7.45
N TRP A 163 4.91 8.57 8.57
CA TRP A 163 5.73 9.26 9.57
C TRP A 163 6.89 8.39 10.09
N ASN A 164 6.61 7.13 10.42
CA ASN A 164 7.66 6.18 10.80
C ASN A 164 8.68 5.97 9.67
N ARG A 165 8.22 5.85 8.42
CA ARG A 165 9.11 5.70 7.25
C ARG A 165 9.97 6.92 6.99
N MET A 166 9.46 8.15 7.16
CA MET A 166 10.27 9.35 7.07
C MET A 166 11.36 9.38 8.15
N GLY A 167 11.06 8.94 9.38
CA GLY A 167 12.07 8.82 10.43
C GLY A 167 13.18 7.83 10.09
N GLN A 168 12.82 6.64 9.58
CA GLN A 168 13.78 5.64 9.12
C GLN A 168 14.63 6.16 7.94
N LEU A 169 13.99 6.82 6.99
CA LEU A 169 14.65 7.43 5.82
C LEU A 169 15.76 8.39 6.25
N VAL A 170 15.48 9.26 7.21
CA VAL A 170 16.45 10.25 7.72
C VAL A 170 17.63 9.58 8.40
N MET A 171 17.37 8.51 9.18
CA MET A 171 18.42 7.73 9.82
C MET A 171 19.33 7.02 8.82
N GLU A 172 18.77 6.52 7.70
CA GLU A 172 19.52 5.83 6.64
C GLU A 172 20.31 6.78 5.72
N ALA A 173 19.81 8.00 5.51
CA ALA A 173 20.31 8.89 4.47
C ALA A 173 21.52 9.75 4.89
N SER A 174 21.49 10.30 6.10
CA SER A 174 22.53 11.21 6.63
C SER A 174 23.29 10.53 7.75
N GLU A 175 24.52 10.99 8.04
CA GLU A 175 25.26 10.59 9.26
C GLU A 175 25.24 11.66 10.37
N GLU A 176 24.71 12.84 10.08
CA GLU A 176 24.74 14.01 10.96
C GLU A 176 23.92 13.81 12.24
N ASP A 177 24.31 14.49 13.32
CA ASP A 177 23.63 14.38 14.61
C ASP A 177 22.19 14.92 14.55
N ILE A 178 21.96 15.99 13.78
CA ILE A 178 20.63 16.59 13.60
C ILE A 178 19.60 15.60 13.05
N ARG A 179 20.04 14.58 12.31
CA ARG A 179 19.18 13.53 11.75
C ARG A 179 18.42 12.79 12.85
N ARG A 180 19.05 12.57 14.02
CA ARG A 180 18.45 11.82 15.14
C ARG A 180 17.28 12.59 15.73
N HIS A 181 17.41 13.91 15.81
CA HIS A 181 16.37 14.81 16.31
C HIS A 181 15.16 14.84 15.37
N LEU A 182 15.39 14.99 14.05
CA LEU A 182 14.32 14.90 13.05
C LEU A 182 13.66 13.51 13.01
N ALA A 183 14.47 12.44 13.06
CA ALA A 183 13.93 11.08 13.05
C ALA A 183 13.07 10.82 14.28
N GLN A 184 13.49 11.28 15.46
CA GLN A 184 12.71 11.17 16.69
C GLN A 184 11.40 11.94 16.60
N LEU A 185 11.40 13.15 16.04
CA LEU A 185 10.21 13.94 15.80
C LEU A 185 9.21 13.17 14.92
N CYS A 186 9.69 12.59 13.81
CA CYS A 186 8.87 11.79 12.90
C CYS A 186 8.29 10.54 13.60
N MET A 187 9.07 9.83 14.41
CA MET A 187 8.58 8.65 15.13
C MET A 187 7.61 9.00 16.26
N ASN A 188 7.83 10.10 16.98
CA ASN A 188 6.87 10.60 17.97
C ASN A 188 5.55 11.01 17.31
N SER A 189 5.61 11.65 16.14
CA SER A 189 4.42 11.98 15.35
C SER A 189 3.67 10.72 14.91
N ALA A 190 4.40 9.69 14.47
CA ALA A 190 3.80 8.39 14.15
C ALA A 190 3.11 7.77 15.38
N LEU A 191 3.78 7.78 16.54
CA LEU A 191 3.25 7.18 17.76
C LEU A 191 1.97 7.89 18.21
N ARG A 192 1.98 9.23 18.20
CA ARG A 192 0.79 10.04 18.51
C ARG A 192 -0.37 9.71 17.58
N ILE A 193 -0.14 9.73 16.26
CA ILE A 193 -1.20 9.41 15.29
C ILE A 193 -1.74 8.00 15.56
N MET A 194 -0.86 7.03 15.80
CA MET A 194 -1.25 5.66 16.08
C MET A 194 -2.11 5.54 17.34
N THR A 195 -1.74 6.22 18.43
CA THR A 195 -2.46 6.14 19.72
C THR A 195 -3.75 6.95 19.74
N CYS A 196 -3.81 8.07 19.01
CA CYS A 196 -5.01 8.90 18.89
C CYS A 196 -6.00 8.37 17.84
N SER A 197 -5.57 7.47 16.96
CA SER A 197 -6.44 6.87 15.94
C SER A 197 -7.47 5.92 16.55
N ARG A 198 -8.65 5.86 15.91
CA ARG A 198 -9.73 4.94 16.31
C ARG A 198 -9.43 3.52 15.81
N TRP A 199 -8.67 2.76 16.60
CA TRP A 199 -8.50 1.32 16.37
C TRP A 199 -9.73 0.55 16.83
N ASN A 200 -10.17 -0.42 16.04
CA ASN A 200 -11.25 -1.30 16.44
C ASN A 200 -10.75 -2.33 17.48
N GLN A 201 -10.68 -1.92 18.75
CA GLN A 201 -10.17 -2.75 19.84
C GLN A 201 -11.10 -3.93 20.19
N SER A 202 -12.35 -3.95 19.70
CA SER A 202 -13.26 -5.06 19.92
C SER A 202 -12.93 -6.27 19.04
N ALA A 203 -12.22 -6.07 17.93
CA ALA A 203 -11.71 -7.15 17.10
C ALA A 203 -10.33 -7.60 17.62
N GLU A 204 -10.22 -8.86 18.03
CA GLU A 204 -8.97 -9.40 18.61
C GLU A 204 -7.76 -9.23 17.67
N PHE A 205 -7.93 -9.52 16.38
CA PHE A 205 -6.89 -9.32 15.37
C PHE A 205 -6.38 -7.87 15.32
N ALA A 206 -7.28 -6.89 15.39
CA ALA A 206 -6.91 -5.48 15.33
C ALA A 206 -6.20 -5.04 16.62
N ARG A 207 -6.64 -5.54 17.79
CA ARG A 207 -5.98 -5.31 19.09
C ARG A 207 -4.56 -5.87 19.11
N VAL A 208 -4.38 -7.14 18.71
CA VAL A 208 -3.05 -7.79 18.65
C VAL A 208 -2.13 -7.03 17.70
N ARG A 209 -2.62 -6.64 16.53
CA ARG A 209 -1.85 -5.83 15.58
C ARG A 209 -1.46 -4.47 16.17
N PHE A 210 -2.39 -3.79 16.83
CA PHE A 210 -2.14 -2.51 17.48
C PHE A 210 -1.01 -2.62 18.51
N VAL A 211 -1.10 -3.57 19.43
CA VAL A 211 -0.07 -3.78 20.47
C VAL A 211 1.29 -4.05 19.84
N LYS A 212 1.36 -4.99 18.88
CA LYS A 212 2.61 -5.34 18.20
C LYS A 212 3.24 -4.17 17.45
N GLU A 213 2.44 -3.41 16.70
CA GLU A 213 2.96 -2.26 15.95
C GLU A 213 3.36 -1.11 16.88
N LYS A 214 2.65 -0.92 17.99
CA LYS A 214 2.96 0.09 19.00
C LYS A 214 4.28 -0.22 19.68
N GLU A 215 4.48 -1.46 20.15
CA GLU A 215 5.73 -1.89 20.78
C GLU A 215 6.93 -1.72 19.84
N LYS A 216 6.79 -2.05 18.55
CA LYS A 216 7.83 -1.83 17.55
C LYS A 216 8.18 -0.35 17.42
N LEU A 217 7.17 0.52 17.37
CA LEU A 217 7.37 1.94 17.21
C LEU A 217 8.00 2.57 18.45
N GLU A 218 7.56 2.18 19.66
CA GLU A 218 8.16 2.59 20.93
C GLU A 218 9.61 2.09 21.07
N ALA A 219 9.91 0.89 20.57
CA ALA A 219 11.27 0.38 20.53
C ALA A 219 12.14 1.22 19.56
N ALA A 220 11.59 1.62 18.42
CA ALA A 220 12.29 2.49 17.47
C ALA A 220 12.51 3.91 18.02
N CYS A 221 11.52 4.52 18.69
CA CYS A 221 11.69 5.80 19.40
C CYS A 221 12.77 5.71 20.49
N ARG A 222 12.88 4.57 21.19
CA ARG A 222 13.90 4.39 22.25
C ARG A 222 15.31 4.17 21.69
N SER A 223 15.43 3.60 20.49
CA SER A 223 16.74 3.38 19.88
C SER A 223 17.32 4.68 19.30
N ILE A 224 16.47 5.58 18.82
CA ILE A 224 16.86 6.90 18.34
C ILE A 224 17.01 7.83 19.55
N HIS A 225 18.26 8.09 19.93
CA HIS A 225 18.60 9.02 21.02
C HIS A 225 18.56 10.46 20.50
N GLY A 226 17.37 10.91 20.08
CA GLY A 226 17.11 12.25 19.58
C GLY A 226 16.19 13.04 20.52
N ASP A 227 16.20 14.35 20.35
CA ASP A 227 15.32 15.31 21.02
C ASP A 227 14.63 16.17 19.94
N PRO A 228 13.31 16.02 19.72
CA PRO A 228 12.55 16.83 18.77
C PRO A 228 12.72 18.35 18.99
N GLY A 229 12.90 18.79 20.23
CA GLY A 229 13.08 20.21 20.57
C GLY A 229 14.36 20.80 19.96
N GLN A 230 15.45 20.03 19.88
CA GLN A 230 16.66 20.50 19.20
C GLN A 230 16.45 20.67 17.70
N PHE A 231 15.59 19.87 17.08
CA PHE A 231 15.26 20.06 15.66
C PHE A 231 14.45 21.35 15.45
N VAL A 232 13.53 21.67 16.35
CA VAL A 232 12.79 22.95 16.34
C VAL A 232 13.78 24.12 16.44
N ILE A 233 14.68 24.11 17.42
CA ILE A 233 15.71 25.14 17.60
C ILE A 233 16.61 25.27 16.36
N TRP A 234 16.99 24.13 15.76
CA TRP A 234 17.82 24.09 14.56
C TRP A 234 17.10 24.73 13.36
N MET A 235 15.80 24.46 13.18
CA MET A 235 14.97 25.06 12.13
C MET A 235 14.85 26.57 12.29
N GLU A 236 14.60 27.05 13.51
CA GLU A 236 14.47 28.49 13.84
C GLU A 236 15.78 29.25 13.63
N ARG A 237 16.90 28.63 13.98
CA ARG A 237 18.24 29.24 13.83
C ARG A 237 18.81 29.11 12.42
N ASN A 238 18.11 28.41 11.52
CA ASN A 238 18.53 28.15 10.15
C ASN A 238 19.98 27.63 10.07
N GLN A 239 20.30 26.66 10.92
CA GLN A 239 21.64 26.07 11.00
C GLN A 239 21.91 25.14 9.81
N PRO A 240 23.18 24.92 9.41
CA PRO A 240 23.53 23.94 8.39
C PRO A 240 23.27 22.51 8.87
N GLY A 241 23.13 21.60 7.92
CA GLY A 241 22.78 20.20 8.10
C GLY A 241 21.59 19.76 7.24
N LEU A 242 21.49 18.46 6.98
CA LEU A 242 20.43 17.83 6.19
C LEU A 242 20.27 18.43 4.79
N GLU A 243 21.34 18.98 4.18
CA GLU A 243 21.28 19.66 2.89
C GLU A 243 20.87 18.74 1.74
N MET A 244 20.95 17.43 1.94
CA MET A 244 20.43 16.43 1.02
C MET A 244 18.90 16.43 0.92
N PHE A 245 18.18 16.98 1.90
CA PHE A 245 16.73 17.10 1.86
C PHE A 245 16.33 18.50 1.42
N ARG A 246 15.18 18.60 0.75
CA ARG A 246 14.65 19.89 0.30
C ARG A 246 14.16 20.68 1.51
N ARG A 247 14.47 21.97 1.56
CA ARG A 247 14.10 22.82 2.71
C ARG A 247 12.58 22.90 2.88
N GLU A 248 11.83 22.90 1.79
CA GLU A 248 10.37 22.96 1.81
C GLU A 248 9.75 21.74 2.52
N ASP A 249 10.35 20.56 2.35
CA ASP A 249 9.90 19.33 3.01
C ASP A 249 10.18 19.38 4.52
N LEU A 250 11.35 19.87 4.91
CA LEU A 250 11.72 20.07 6.33
C LEU A 250 10.85 21.13 7.01
N ASP A 251 10.61 22.25 6.34
CA ASP A 251 9.72 23.33 6.82
C ASP A 251 8.29 22.81 7.01
N TRP A 252 7.80 21.94 6.10
CA TRP A 252 6.48 21.33 6.24
C TRP A 252 6.42 20.40 7.46
N ILE A 253 7.42 19.53 7.65
CA ILE A 253 7.50 18.63 8.82
C ILE A 253 7.51 19.45 10.11
N TYR A 254 8.33 20.50 10.16
CA TYR A 254 8.42 21.43 11.28
C TYR A 254 7.06 22.04 11.63
N ARG A 255 6.37 22.65 10.64
CA ARG A 255 5.07 23.30 10.85
C ARG A 255 3.99 22.33 11.32
N GLU A 256 3.93 21.14 10.72
CA GLU A 256 2.94 20.14 11.13
C GLU A 256 3.22 19.60 12.55
N TYR A 257 4.47 19.58 12.98
CA TYR A 257 4.81 19.20 14.36
C TYR A 257 4.45 20.31 15.35
N THR A 258 4.83 21.56 15.09
CA THR A 258 4.56 22.68 16.00
C THR A 258 3.06 22.92 16.14
N GLN A 259 2.31 22.93 15.03
CA GLN A 259 0.85 23.08 15.06
C GLN A 259 0.20 22.00 15.94
N LYS A 260 0.66 20.75 15.83
CA LYS A 260 0.12 19.65 16.64
C LYS A 260 0.47 19.79 18.13
N GLN A 261 1.62 20.34 18.48
CA GLN A 261 1.98 20.62 19.88
C GLN A 261 1.05 21.70 20.45
N GLU A 262 0.85 22.79 19.72
CA GLU A 262 -0.07 23.88 20.11
C GLU A 262 -1.51 23.35 20.31
N GLU A 263 -2.03 22.57 19.36
CA GLU A 263 -3.36 21.93 19.48
C GLU A 263 -3.48 21.05 20.73
N GLN A 264 -2.38 20.43 21.18
CA GLN A 264 -2.38 19.56 22.35
C GLN A 264 -2.34 20.36 23.65
N GLU A 265 -1.53 21.42 23.72
CA GLU A 265 -1.49 22.32 24.87
C GLU A 265 -2.88 22.94 25.12
N GLU A 266 -3.58 23.35 24.05
CA GLU A 266 -4.94 23.86 24.14
C GLU A 266 -5.96 22.78 24.62
N GLU A 267 -5.85 21.55 24.14
CA GLU A 267 -6.70 20.44 24.60
C GLU A 267 -6.46 20.07 26.08
N ASP A 268 -5.22 20.11 26.54
CA ASP A 268 -4.86 19.80 27.92
C ASP A 268 -5.29 20.93 28.87
N ASP A 269 -5.12 22.20 28.48
CA ASP A 269 -5.59 23.37 29.23
C ASP A 269 -7.12 23.38 29.39
N THR A 270 -7.85 23.08 28.30
CA THR A 270 -9.32 23.01 28.34
C THR A 270 -9.85 21.85 29.18
N ARG A 271 -9.10 20.74 29.31
CA ARG A 271 -9.42 19.66 30.25
C ARG A 271 -9.14 20.05 31.69
N ALA A 272 -8.00 20.67 31.97
CA ALA A 272 -7.64 21.12 33.31
C ALA A 272 -8.63 22.15 33.88
N VAL A 273 -9.20 23.02 33.04
CA VAL A 273 -10.25 23.98 33.43
C VAL A 273 -11.61 23.33 33.66
N ARG A 274 -11.91 22.18 33.03
CA ARG A 274 -13.17 21.43 33.26
C ARG A 274 -13.17 20.60 34.53
N ASP A 275 -11.99 20.24 35.04
CA ASP A 275 -11.81 19.46 36.27
C ASP A 275 -11.64 20.34 37.53
N LEU A 276 -11.75 21.67 37.39
CA LEU A 276 -11.81 22.69 38.47
C LEU A 276 -13.24 23.17 38.72
#